data_AF-A0A0D1KMR7-F1
#
_entry.id   AF-A0A0D1KMR7-F1
#
_cell.length_a   1.000
_cell.length_b   1.000
_cell.length_c   1.000
_cell.angle_alpha   90.00
_cell.angle_beta   90.00
_cell.angle_gamma   90.00
#
_symmetry.space_group_name_H-M   'P 1'
#
loop_
_entity.id
_entity.type
_entity.pdbx_description
1 polymer ?
#
loop_
_entity_poly.entity_id
_entity_poly.type
_entity_poly.pdbx_seq_one_letter_code
_entity_poly.pdbx_strand_id
1 'polypeptide(L)'
;MKKLVSVLVVIIAIVAGMYKVDSPLLNDLFGSSTNEKVNQGTSQKNYDYKISFPSSKYPETAKHIEDAIAKGASKICTIDREGADENRKESLKDVPTRQGYDRDEYPMAMCSEGGAGADIEYISPKDNRGAGSWVSHELHDLPDGAKVLFEVK
;
A
#
# COMPACT_ATOMS: atom_id res chain seq x y z
N MET A 1 -42.87 42.43 0.54
CA MET A 1 -42.12 41.74 -0.55
C MET A 1 -42.07 40.22 -0.40
N LYS A 2 -41.93 39.63 0.81
CA LYS A 2 -41.86 38.16 0.97
C LYS A 2 -43.18 37.41 0.69
N LYS A 3 -44.35 38.01 0.95
CA LYS A 3 -45.66 37.35 0.72
C LYS A 3 -46.06 37.26 -0.76
N LEU A 4 -45.57 38.16 -1.62
CA LEU A 4 -45.89 38.17 -3.06
C LEU A 4 -45.09 37.12 -3.84
N VAL A 5 -43.83 36.86 -3.43
CA VAL A 5 -42.98 35.83 -4.06
C VAL A 5 -43.53 34.43 -3.78
N SER A 6 -44.02 34.15 -2.57
CA SER A 6 -44.58 32.83 -2.23
C SER A 6 -45.87 32.50 -2.98
N VAL A 7 -46.73 33.48 -3.28
CA VAL A 7 -47.97 33.25 -4.05
C VAL A 7 -47.66 32.94 -5.52
N LEU A 8 -46.64 33.59 -6.10
CA LEU A 8 -46.24 33.38 -7.49
C LEU A 8 -45.67 31.97 -7.72
N VAL A 9 -44.88 31.43 -6.78
CA VAL A 9 -44.26 30.09 -6.89
C VAL A 9 -45.30 28.97 -6.79
N VAL A 10 -46.34 29.15 -5.96
CA VAL A 10 -47.42 28.14 -5.82
C VAL A 10 -48.29 28.06 -7.08
N ILE A 11 -48.55 29.19 -7.75
CA ILE A 11 -49.32 29.20 -9.01
C ILE A 11 -48.56 28.50 -10.14
N ILE A 12 -47.24 28.69 -10.23
CA ILE A 12 -46.40 28.04 -11.26
C ILE A 12 -46.38 26.51 -11.07
N ALA A 13 -46.30 26.02 -9.83
CA ALA A 13 -46.30 24.58 -9.54
C ALA A 13 -47.64 23.90 -9.86
N ILE A 14 -48.78 24.57 -9.64
CA ILE A 14 -50.12 24.03 -9.97
C ILE A 14 -50.30 23.94 -11.50
N VAL A 15 -49.86 24.95 -12.25
CA VAL A 15 -49.94 24.94 -13.72
C VAL A 15 -49.01 23.88 -14.33
N ALA A 16 -47.80 23.71 -13.79
CA ALA A 16 -46.85 22.67 -14.22
C ALA A 16 -47.29 21.25 -13.81
N GLY A 17 -48.20 21.08 -12.85
CA GLY A 17 -48.78 19.79 -12.50
C GLY A 17 -49.86 19.30 -13.48
N MET A 18 -50.54 20.23 -14.18
CA MET A 18 -51.60 19.90 -15.14
C MET A 18 -51.07 19.56 -16.54
N TYR A 19 -49.93 20.14 -16.91
CA TYR A 19 -49.20 19.81 -18.13
C TYR A 19 -47.90 19.17 -17.67
N LYS A 20 -47.64 17.89 -17.93
CA LYS A 20 -46.37 17.25 -17.56
C LYS A 20 -45.19 17.92 -18.28
N VAL A 21 -44.73 19.07 -17.76
CA VAL A 21 -43.63 19.86 -18.31
C VAL A 21 -42.37 19.49 -17.53
N ASP A 22 -41.57 18.60 -18.11
CA ASP A 22 -40.20 18.35 -17.65
C ASP A 22 -39.36 19.60 -17.96
N SER A 23 -39.33 20.53 -17.00
CA SER A 23 -38.61 21.79 -17.13
C SER A 23 -37.26 21.70 -16.40
N PRO A 24 -36.12 21.68 -17.13
CA PRO A 24 -34.78 21.58 -16.51
C PRO A 24 -34.47 22.77 -15.59
N LEU A 25 -35.18 23.90 -15.76
CA LEU A 25 -35.04 25.10 -14.94
C LEU A 25 -35.51 24.91 -13.48
N LEU A 26 -36.44 24.00 -13.21
CA LEU A 26 -36.92 23.73 -11.84
C LEU A 26 -35.95 22.83 -11.05
N ASN A 27 -35.18 21.99 -11.73
CA ASN A 27 -34.17 21.14 -11.10
C ASN A 27 -32.95 21.93 -10.59
N ASP A 28 -32.56 23.02 -11.27
CA ASP A 28 -31.47 23.89 -10.81
C ASP A 28 -31.88 24.78 -9.62
N LEU A 29 -33.18 25.10 -9.49
CA LEU A 29 -33.67 25.99 -8.43
C LEU A 29 -34.05 25.26 -7.13
N PHE A 30 -34.44 23.98 -7.23
CA PHE A 30 -34.82 23.13 -6.09
C PHE A 30 -33.90 21.91 -5.92
N GLY A 31 -32.82 21.84 -6.68
CA GLY A 31 -31.72 20.88 -6.54
C GLY A 31 -31.12 20.97 -5.16
N SER A 32 -31.50 19.99 -4.34
CA SER A 32 -31.19 19.87 -2.92
C SER A 32 -29.71 20.07 -2.66
N SER A 33 -29.42 21.09 -1.85
CA SER A 33 -28.18 21.23 -1.10
C SER A 33 -28.08 20.07 -0.09
N THR A 34 -27.69 18.89 -0.57
CA THR A 34 -27.09 17.87 0.30
C THR A 34 -25.61 18.19 0.38
N ASN A 35 -25.17 18.51 1.59
CA ASN A 35 -23.77 18.65 1.98
C ASN A 35 -22.92 17.50 1.39
N GLU A 36 -22.23 17.76 0.28
CA GLU A 36 -20.99 17.06 -0.03
C GLU A 36 -19.94 17.53 0.97
N LYS A 37 -19.91 16.90 2.15
CA LYS A 37 -18.61 16.65 2.75
C LYS A 37 -18.04 15.45 2.03
N VAL A 38 -17.23 15.76 1.02
CA VAL A 38 -16.18 14.87 0.51
C VAL A 38 -15.41 14.37 1.72
N ASN A 39 -15.75 13.17 2.19
CA ASN A 39 -14.86 12.39 3.02
C ASN A 39 -13.70 12.03 2.10
N GLN A 40 -12.60 12.80 2.20
CA GLN A 40 -11.29 12.25 1.97
C GLN A 40 -11.10 11.11 2.98
N GLY A 41 -11.68 9.95 2.67
CA GLY A 41 -11.48 8.72 3.39
C GLY A 41 -10.03 8.32 3.17
N THR A 42 -9.20 8.63 4.16
CA THR A 42 -7.87 8.05 4.38
C THR A 42 -7.80 6.63 3.81
N SER A 43 -6.98 6.41 2.77
CA SER A 43 -6.58 5.06 2.39
C SER A 43 -6.13 4.35 3.67
N GLN A 44 -6.86 3.32 4.10
CA GLN A 44 -6.49 2.56 5.29
C GLN A 44 -5.06 2.04 5.06
N LYS A 45 -4.14 2.47 5.94
CA LYS A 45 -2.78 1.90 5.97
C LYS A 45 -2.92 0.41 6.26
N ASN A 46 -2.52 -0.45 5.31
CA ASN A 46 -2.54 -1.90 5.46
C ASN A 46 -1.24 -2.42 6.15
N TYR A 47 -0.68 -1.65 7.08
CA TYR A 47 0.54 -2.01 7.81
C TYR A 47 0.47 -1.51 9.25
N ASP A 48 1.09 -2.24 10.16
CA ASP A 48 1.14 -1.95 11.60
C ASP A 48 2.36 -1.09 11.94
N TYR A 49 3.50 -1.42 11.32
CA TYR A 49 4.79 -0.77 11.56
C TYR A 49 5.42 -0.30 10.25
N LYS A 50 6.35 0.66 10.36
CA LYS A 50 7.13 1.14 9.24
C LYS A 50 8.59 1.26 9.63
N ILE A 51 9.48 0.73 8.81
CA ILE A 51 10.92 0.92 8.95
C ILE A 51 11.48 1.66 7.74
N SER A 52 12.61 2.34 7.95
CA SER A 52 13.34 3.03 6.90
C SER A 52 14.68 2.34 6.68
N PHE A 53 14.76 1.51 5.64
CA PHE A 53 15.95 0.75 5.31
C PHE A 53 17.09 1.69 4.88
N PRO A 54 18.29 1.61 5.49
CA PRO A 54 19.34 2.60 5.32
C PRO A 54 20.19 2.32 4.06
N SER A 55 19.76 2.82 2.90
CA SER A 55 20.43 2.65 1.61
C SER A 55 21.87 3.16 1.59
N SER A 56 22.16 4.22 2.34
CA SER A 56 23.52 4.74 2.48
C SER A 56 24.49 3.76 3.17
N LYS A 57 23.98 2.81 3.97
CA LYS A 57 24.80 1.80 4.67
C LYS A 57 24.89 0.48 3.89
N TYR A 58 23.79 0.09 3.23
CA TYR A 58 23.67 -1.17 2.49
C TYR A 58 23.14 -0.91 1.07
N PRO A 59 23.92 -0.21 0.22
CA PRO A 59 23.44 0.25 -1.08
C PRO A 59 23.10 -0.87 -2.06
N GLU A 60 23.79 -2.02 -2.02
CA GLU A 60 23.48 -3.13 -2.92
C GLU A 60 22.14 -3.77 -2.53
N THR A 61 21.95 -4.05 -1.23
CA THR A 61 20.69 -4.61 -0.71
C THR A 61 19.51 -3.66 -0.89
N ALA A 62 19.71 -2.35 -0.67
CA ALA A 62 18.68 -1.35 -0.92
C ALA A 62 18.24 -1.34 -2.39
N LYS A 63 19.19 -1.41 -3.32
CA LYS A 63 18.89 -1.47 -4.75
C LYS A 63 18.08 -2.73 -5.09
N HIS A 64 18.45 -3.89 -4.56
CA HIS A 64 17.69 -5.13 -4.79
C HIS A 64 16.24 -5.00 -4.30
N ILE A 65 16.04 -4.46 -3.08
CA ILE A 65 14.71 -4.20 -2.52
C ILE A 65 13.88 -3.29 -3.46
N GLU A 66 14.44 -2.17 -3.92
CA GLU A 66 13.75 -1.24 -4.82
C GLU A 66 13.40 -1.88 -6.16
N ASP A 67 14.33 -2.62 -6.76
CA ASP A 67 14.14 -3.30 -8.04
C ASP A 67 13.06 -4.40 -7.92
N ALA A 68 13.08 -5.21 -6.86
CA ALA A 68 12.09 -6.25 -6.59
C ALA A 68 10.69 -5.65 -6.40
N ILE A 69 10.58 -4.56 -5.63
CA ILE A 69 9.33 -3.80 -5.47
C ILE A 69 8.84 -3.25 -6.82
N ALA A 70 9.73 -2.71 -7.65
CA ALA A 70 9.38 -2.20 -8.97
C ALA A 70 8.86 -3.31 -9.91
N LYS A 71 9.32 -4.55 -9.72
CA LYS A 71 8.82 -5.76 -10.40
C LYS A 71 7.50 -6.29 -9.82
N GLY A 72 7.00 -5.71 -8.73
CA GLY A 72 5.70 -6.06 -8.13
C GLY A 72 5.79 -6.82 -6.80
N ALA A 73 6.99 -7.00 -6.23
CA ALA A 73 7.11 -7.58 -4.88
C ALA A 73 6.43 -6.69 -3.84
N SER A 74 5.90 -7.31 -2.77
CA SER A 74 5.25 -6.59 -1.68
C SER A 74 6.25 -5.68 -0.96
N LYS A 75 5.83 -4.44 -0.67
CA LYS A 75 6.57 -3.54 0.25
C LYS A 75 6.35 -3.89 1.72
N ILE A 76 5.37 -4.74 1.99
CA ILE A 76 4.95 -5.15 3.33
C ILE A 76 5.50 -6.55 3.58
N CYS A 77 6.21 -6.69 4.70
CA CYS A 77 6.59 -7.97 5.29
C CYS A 77 5.61 -8.28 6.41
N THR A 78 4.81 -9.33 6.25
CA THR A 78 4.07 -9.93 7.36
C THR A 78 5.00 -10.91 8.06
N ILE A 79 5.44 -10.60 9.27
CA ILE A 79 6.50 -11.38 9.94
C ILE A 79 6.03 -12.82 10.17
N ASP A 80 6.77 -13.77 9.63
CA ASP A 80 6.56 -15.22 9.77
C ASP A 80 7.93 -15.89 9.94
N ARG A 81 8.38 -15.98 11.19
CA ARG A 81 9.69 -16.56 11.51
C ARG A 81 9.71 -18.08 11.38
N GLU A 82 8.59 -18.75 11.65
CA GLU A 82 8.48 -20.21 11.55
C GLU A 82 8.58 -20.66 10.08
N GLY A 83 8.04 -19.88 9.13
CA GLY A 83 8.11 -20.17 7.70
C GLY A 83 9.48 -19.93 7.04
N ALA A 84 10.44 -19.32 7.74
CA ALA A 84 11.67 -18.81 7.13
C ALA A 84 12.54 -19.87 6.44
N ASP A 85 12.66 -21.06 7.02
CA ASP A 85 13.50 -22.12 6.45
C ASP A 85 12.89 -22.69 5.16
N GLU A 86 11.57 -22.91 5.14
CA GLU A 86 10.87 -23.41 3.96
C GLU A 86 10.82 -22.35 2.86
N ASN A 87 10.57 -21.09 3.21
CA ASN A 87 10.63 -19.98 2.26
C ASN A 87 12.00 -19.89 1.60
N ARG A 88 13.09 -19.96 2.38
CA ARG A 88 14.45 -19.96 1.83
C ARG A 88 14.74 -21.15 0.92
N LYS A 89 14.20 -22.33 1.26
CA LYS A 89 14.35 -23.51 0.42
C LYS A 89 13.66 -23.32 -0.93
N GLU A 90 12.44 -22.78 -0.94
CA GLU A 90 11.66 -22.59 -2.16
C GLU A 90 12.19 -21.44 -3.02
N SER A 91 12.59 -20.31 -2.42
CA SER A 91 13.15 -19.16 -3.14
C SER A 91 14.49 -19.49 -3.81
N LEU A 92 15.34 -20.32 -3.18
CA LEU A 92 16.70 -20.61 -3.63
C LEU A 92 16.87 -21.93 -4.39
N LYS A 93 15.79 -22.69 -4.60
CA LYS A 93 15.80 -24.08 -5.11
C LYS A 93 16.67 -24.29 -6.35
N ASP A 94 16.63 -23.36 -7.30
CA ASP A 94 17.34 -23.46 -8.58
C ASP A 94 18.35 -22.32 -8.78
N VAL A 95 18.71 -21.62 -7.70
CA VAL A 95 19.70 -20.54 -7.73
C VAL A 95 21.03 -21.06 -7.19
N PRO A 96 22.05 -21.29 -8.04
CA PRO A 96 23.34 -21.81 -7.57
C PRO A 96 24.02 -20.81 -6.63
N THR A 97 24.95 -21.29 -5.80
CA THR A 97 25.81 -20.37 -5.06
C THR A 97 26.84 -19.74 -6.00
N ARG A 98 27.28 -18.51 -5.69
CA ARG A 98 28.35 -17.83 -6.43
C ARG A 98 29.46 -17.44 -5.47
N GLN A 99 30.68 -17.89 -5.74
CA GLN A 99 31.83 -17.55 -4.90
C GLN A 99 31.98 -16.03 -4.75
N GLY A 100 32.11 -15.56 -3.52
CA GLY A 100 32.26 -14.14 -3.20
C GLY A 100 30.94 -13.37 -3.08
N TYR A 101 29.79 -14.04 -3.12
CA TYR A 101 28.47 -13.41 -3.00
C TYR A 101 27.56 -14.21 -2.08
N ASP A 102 26.65 -13.51 -1.43
CA ASP A 102 25.47 -14.10 -0.80
C ASP A 102 24.28 -13.97 -1.78
N ARG A 103 23.26 -14.82 -1.64
CA ARG A 103 21.99 -14.74 -2.39
C ARG A 103 21.00 -13.99 -1.50
N ASP A 104 20.71 -12.74 -1.82
CA ASP A 104 19.69 -11.97 -1.13
C ASP A 104 18.30 -12.31 -1.69
N GLU A 105 17.26 -12.19 -0.85
CA GLU A 105 15.90 -12.61 -1.15
C GLU A 105 14.92 -11.46 -0.88
N TYR A 106 14.12 -11.06 -1.88
CA TYR A 106 13.03 -10.13 -1.67
C TYR A 106 11.72 -10.55 -2.37
N PRO A 107 10.61 -10.79 -1.65
CA PRO A 107 10.45 -10.60 -0.21
C PRO A 107 11.28 -11.58 0.63
N MET A 108 11.69 -11.13 1.82
CA MET A 108 12.61 -11.89 2.69
C MET A 108 11.96 -13.19 3.17
N ALA A 109 12.77 -14.22 3.39
CA ALA A 109 12.27 -15.52 3.84
C ALA A 109 11.45 -15.46 5.16
N MET A 110 11.77 -14.53 6.06
CA MET A 110 11.04 -14.35 7.34
C MET A 110 9.70 -13.60 7.20
N CYS A 111 9.22 -13.39 5.98
CA CYS A 111 7.95 -12.77 5.68
C CYS A 111 7.03 -13.81 5.03
N SER A 112 5.72 -13.77 5.31
CA SER A 112 4.73 -14.62 4.65
C SER A 112 4.68 -14.40 3.12
N GLU A 113 5.13 -13.23 2.66
CA GLU A 113 5.25 -12.88 1.24
C GLU A 113 6.53 -13.45 0.58
N GLY A 114 7.43 -14.04 1.37
CA GLY A 114 8.66 -14.66 0.88
C GLY A 114 8.41 -16.03 0.23
N GLY A 115 9.51 -16.74 -0.05
CA GLY A 115 9.43 -18.09 -0.61
C GLY A 115 9.38 -18.11 -2.13
N ALA A 116 8.52 -18.96 -2.67
CA ALA A 116 8.42 -19.17 -4.12
C ALA A 116 8.10 -17.86 -4.86
N GLY A 117 8.96 -17.48 -5.80
CA GLY A 117 8.81 -16.26 -6.60
C GLY A 117 9.44 -15.01 -5.99
N ALA A 118 10.14 -15.11 -4.85
CA ALA A 118 11.01 -14.02 -4.39
C ALA A 118 12.08 -13.69 -5.44
N ASP A 119 12.33 -12.40 -5.65
CA ASP A 119 13.43 -11.90 -6.48
C ASP A 119 14.75 -12.19 -5.76
N ILE A 120 15.73 -12.70 -6.53
CA ILE A 120 17.03 -13.12 -6.01
C ILE A 120 18.13 -12.34 -6.70
N GLU A 121 19.01 -11.72 -5.90
CA GLU A 121 20.20 -11.02 -6.39
C GLU A 121 21.45 -11.48 -5.64
N TYR A 122 22.58 -11.52 -6.35
CA TYR A 122 23.87 -11.83 -5.74
C TYR A 122 24.51 -10.56 -5.21
N ILE A 123 24.54 -10.42 -3.88
CA ILE A 123 25.01 -9.22 -3.19
C ILE A 123 26.34 -9.49 -2.50
N SER A 124 27.20 -8.47 -2.41
CA SER A 124 28.46 -8.60 -1.68
C SER A 124 28.20 -8.99 -0.21
N PRO A 125 28.95 -9.96 0.36
CA PRO A 125 28.63 -10.51 1.69
C PRO A 125 28.69 -9.46 2.81
N LYS A 126 29.52 -8.43 2.66
CA LYS A 126 29.61 -7.34 3.64
C LYS A 126 28.32 -6.51 3.67
N ASP A 127 27.77 -6.20 2.50
CA ASP A 127 26.52 -5.44 2.37
C ASP A 127 25.35 -6.30 2.88
N ASN A 128 25.17 -7.50 2.33
CA ASN A 128 24.03 -8.36 2.63
C ASN A 128 23.94 -8.78 4.11
N ARG A 129 25.06 -9.22 4.72
CA ARG A 129 25.06 -9.64 6.13
C ARG A 129 24.87 -8.46 7.07
N GLY A 130 25.39 -7.29 6.70
CA GLY A 130 25.15 -6.05 7.41
C GLY A 130 23.67 -5.67 7.39
N ALA A 131 23.05 -5.73 6.21
CA ALA A 131 21.62 -5.51 6.03
C ALA A 131 20.77 -6.50 6.84
N GLY A 132 21.06 -7.80 6.73
CA GLY A 132 20.35 -8.85 7.47
C GLY A 132 20.45 -8.67 8.99
N SER A 133 21.63 -8.32 9.52
CA SER A 133 21.78 -8.01 10.94
C SER A 133 20.99 -6.77 11.36
N TRP A 134 20.94 -5.74 10.51
CA TRP A 134 20.16 -4.53 10.78
C TRP A 134 18.66 -4.84 10.78
N VAL A 135 18.15 -5.52 9.76
CA VAL A 135 16.74 -5.93 9.68
C VAL A 135 16.36 -6.80 10.88
N SER A 136 17.18 -7.79 11.24
CA SER A 136 16.91 -8.63 12.41
C SER A 136 16.82 -7.83 13.71
N HIS A 137 17.62 -6.76 13.85
CA HIS A 137 17.58 -5.88 15.01
C HIS A 137 16.31 -5.03 15.03
N GLU A 138 15.96 -4.40 13.91
CA GLU A 138 14.75 -3.56 13.80
C GLU A 138 13.45 -4.35 14.01
N LEU A 139 13.44 -5.62 13.60
CA LEU A 139 12.27 -6.49 13.73
C LEU A 139 12.25 -7.31 15.03
N HIS A 140 13.29 -7.25 15.87
CA HIS A 140 13.46 -8.15 17.02
C HIS A 140 12.26 -8.17 17.96
N ASP A 141 11.76 -6.99 18.33
CA ASP A 141 10.67 -6.83 19.31
C ASP A 141 9.27 -6.90 18.67
N LEU A 142 9.19 -7.07 17.35
CA LEU A 142 7.92 -7.13 16.63
C LEU A 142 7.38 -8.58 16.63
N PRO A 143 6.10 -8.80 17.00
CA PRO A 143 5.53 -10.14 17.05
C PRO A 143 5.35 -10.72 15.64
N ASP A 144 5.32 -12.05 15.55
CA ASP A 144 4.87 -12.73 14.32
C ASP A 144 3.43 -12.28 13.98
N GLY A 145 3.14 -12.17 12.68
CA GLY A 145 1.90 -11.62 12.13
C GLY A 145 1.88 -10.10 11.99
N ALA A 146 2.85 -9.37 12.55
CA ALA A 146 2.95 -7.92 12.35
C ALA A 146 3.25 -7.59 10.88
N LYS A 147 2.52 -6.62 10.32
CA LYS A 147 2.74 -6.09 8.96
C LYS A 147 3.67 -4.90 8.98
N VAL A 148 4.87 -5.05 8.44
CA VAL A 148 5.91 -4.04 8.43
C VAL A 148 6.12 -3.49 7.03
N LEU A 149 5.86 -2.20 6.83
CA LEU A 149 6.20 -1.50 5.60
C LEU A 149 7.70 -1.19 5.55
N PHE A 150 8.37 -1.63 4.49
CA PHE A 150 9.75 -1.28 4.16
C PHE A 150 9.79 -0.07 3.23
N GLU A 151 10.35 1.04 3.69
CA GLU A 151 10.72 2.19 2.85
C GLU A 151 12.25 2.26 2.73
N VAL A 152 12.78 2.31 1.52
CA VAL A 152 14.22 2.54 1.31
C VAL A 152 14.52 4.04 1.42
N LYS A 153 15.57 4.41 2.16
CA LYS A 153 15.98 5.81 2.41
C LYS A 153 17.47 6.03 2.41
#